data_AF-A0A850KM30-F1
#
_entry.id   AF-A0A850KM30-F1
#
_cell.length_a   1.000
_cell.length_b   1.000
_cell.length_c   1.000
_cell.angle_alpha   90.00
_cell.angle_beta   90.00
_cell.angle_gamma   90.00
#
_symmetry.space_group_name_H-M   'P 1'
#
loop_
_entity.id
_entity.type
_entity.pdbx_description
1 polymer ?
#
loop_
_entity_poly.entity_id
_entity_poly.type
_entity_poly.pdbx_seq_one_letter_code
_entity_poly.pdbx_strand_id
1 'polypeptide(L)'
;MPIYVNKTEITDDEVFKEMQFHPAANREAARDEAAKALLIRELLRQEAVTLGFLAEGADEEALDEGISALIQAEVTAPEATEEICRHYYDQNIERFRADAGAKLPLPFAEVENRIRDYLHTRSIRHGIQSYILDLAGKAKVAGFDLAAAL
;
A
#
# COMPACT_ATOMS: atom_id res chain seq x y z
N MET A 1 -2.47 24.34 3.00
CA MET A 1 -3.88 23.98 2.75
C MET A 1 -4.19 22.94 3.79
N PRO A 2 -5.10 23.20 4.74
CA PRO A 2 -5.34 22.27 5.82
C PRO A 2 -6.00 21.01 5.26
N ILE A 3 -5.42 19.86 5.60
CA ILE A 3 -5.96 18.54 5.25
C ILE A 3 -6.69 18.04 6.50
N TYR A 4 -7.91 17.53 6.33
CA TYR A 4 -8.68 16.99 7.43
C TYR A 4 -9.02 15.53 7.20
N VAL A 5 -8.88 14.74 8.27
CA VAL A 5 -9.35 13.35 8.36
C VAL A 5 -10.36 13.28 9.49
N ASN A 6 -11.64 13.21 9.14
CA ASN A 6 -12.75 13.30 10.09
C ASN A 6 -12.74 14.61 10.90
N LYS A 7 -12.26 14.55 12.16
CA LYS A 7 -12.13 15.71 13.05
C LYS A 7 -10.67 16.07 13.34
N THR A 8 -9.74 15.28 12.83
CA THR A 8 -8.29 15.51 12.99
C THR A 8 -7.81 16.40 11.86
N GLU A 9 -7.10 17.46 12.20
CA GLU A 9 -6.38 18.31 11.25
C GLU A 9 -4.96 17.79 11.07
N ILE A 10 -4.54 17.63 9.81
CA ILE A 10 -3.15 17.47 9.44
C ILE A 10 -2.65 18.85 9.02
N THR A 11 -1.79 19.41 9.85
CA THR A 11 -1.30 20.79 9.71
C THR A 11 -0.23 20.90 8.61
N ASP A 12 -0.08 22.09 8.05
CA ASP A 12 0.98 22.36 7.06
C ASP A 12 2.40 22.11 7.65
N ASP A 13 2.58 22.27 8.97
CA ASP A 13 3.84 21.98 9.66
C ASP A 13 4.14 20.48 9.74
N GLU A 14 3.13 19.64 9.96
CA GLU A 14 3.27 18.18 9.93
C GLU A 14 3.63 17.71 8.53
N VAL A 15 2.94 18.21 7.51
CA VAL A 15 3.29 17.91 6.10
C VAL A 15 4.73 18.33 5.82
N PHE A 16 5.16 19.51 6.26
CA PHE A 16 6.52 19.98 6.04
C PHE A 16 7.59 19.11 6.72
N LYS A 17 7.33 18.63 7.95
CA LYS A 17 8.21 17.67 8.63
C LYS A 17 8.26 16.34 7.89
N GLU A 18 7.13 15.87 7.40
CA GLU A 18 7.04 14.58 6.70
C GLU A 18 7.72 14.63 5.32
N MET A 19 7.65 15.77 4.60
CA MET A 19 8.30 15.95 3.29
C MET A 19 9.78 15.55 3.25
N GLN A 20 10.51 15.64 4.37
CA GLN A 20 11.92 15.23 4.42
C GLN A 20 12.11 13.72 4.22
N PHE A 21 11.07 12.91 4.46
CA PHE A 21 11.05 11.46 4.25
C PHE A 21 10.55 11.06 2.85
N HIS A 22 10.01 12.01 2.07
CA HIS A 22 9.45 11.77 0.73
C HIS A 22 10.18 12.58 -0.35
N PRO A 23 11.44 12.24 -0.67
CA PRO A 23 12.17 12.92 -1.74
C PRO A 23 11.47 12.68 -3.09
N ALA A 24 11.13 13.77 -3.78
CA ALA A 24 10.46 13.72 -5.08
C ALA A 24 11.13 14.65 -6.10
N ALA A 25 10.71 14.54 -7.36
CA ALA A 25 11.26 15.32 -8.47
C ALA A 25 11.11 16.84 -8.29
N ASN A 26 10.12 17.27 -7.51
CA ASN A 26 9.90 18.67 -7.17
C ASN A 26 9.20 18.79 -5.79
N ARG A 27 9.13 20.02 -5.27
CA ARG A 27 8.56 20.31 -3.95
C ARG A 27 7.07 20.03 -3.85
N GLU A 28 6.33 20.19 -4.94
CA GLU A 28 4.89 19.95 -4.98
C GLU A 28 4.60 18.45 -4.85
N ALA A 29 5.28 17.61 -5.64
CA ALA A 29 5.20 16.16 -5.54
C ALA A 29 5.65 15.64 -4.16
N ALA A 30 6.71 16.21 -3.58
CA ALA A 30 7.15 15.83 -2.22
C ALA A 30 6.09 16.17 -1.17
N ARG A 31 5.40 17.31 -1.34
CA ARG A 31 4.30 17.72 -0.47
C ARG A 31 3.12 16.77 -0.62
N ASP A 32 2.74 16.41 -1.84
CA ASP A 32 1.61 15.53 -2.10
C ASP A 32 1.83 14.12 -1.55
N GLU A 33 3.03 13.55 -1.71
CA GLU A 33 3.38 12.26 -1.11
C GLU A 33 3.39 12.32 0.42
N ALA A 34 3.93 13.39 1.02
CA ALA A 34 3.91 13.58 2.47
C ALA A 34 2.48 13.73 3.01
N ALA A 35 1.66 14.56 2.36
CA ALA A 35 0.24 14.72 2.68
C ALA A 35 -0.52 13.40 2.60
N LYS A 36 -0.32 12.64 1.52
CA LYS A 36 -0.89 11.31 1.31
C LYS A 36 -0.47 10.34 2.42
N ALA A 37 0.82 10.30 2.76
CA ALA A 37 1.35 9.41 3.80
C ALA A 37 0.71 9.71 5.16
N LEU A 38 0.64 10.98 5.56
CA LEU A 38 0.01 11.39 6.82
C LEU A 38 -1.48 11.07 6.85
N LEU A 39 -2.18 11.30 5.74
CA LEU A 39 -3.60 11.02 5.61
C LEU A 39 -3.89 9.52 5.75
N ILE A 40 -3.13 8.68 5.04
CA ILE A 40 -3.25 7.21 5.14
C ILE A 40 -2.93 6.75 6.58
N ARG A 41 -1.87 7.29 7.19
CA ARG A 41 -1.49 6.95 8.56
C ARG A 41 -2.59 7.29 9.55
N GLU A 42 -3.20 8.47 9.43
CA GLU A 42 -4.29 8.89 10.31
C GLU A 42 -5.56 8.07 10.10
N LEU A 43 -5.91 7.71 8.86
CA LEU A 43 -7.03 6.80 8.58
C LEU A 43 -6.82 5.43 9.24
N LEU A 44 -5.65 4.83 9.03
CA LEU A 44 -5.33 3.52 9.60
C LEU A 44 -5.25 3.56 11.12
N ARG A 45 -4.76 4.66 11.71
CA ARG A 45 -4.76 4.87 13.17
C ARG A 45 -6.17 4.86 13.74
N GLN A 46 -7.08 5.64 13.14
CA GLN A 46 -8.47 5.72 13.60
C GLN A 46 -9.18 4.37 13.51
N GLU A 47 -8.94 3.62 12.44
CA GLU A 47 -9.49 2.29 12.26
C GLU A 47 -8.89 1.27 13.24
N ALA A 48 -7.56 1.30 13.43
CA ALA A 48 -6.87 0.42 14.38
C ALA A 48 -7.38 0.64 15.83
N VAL A 49 -7.64 1.89 16.21
CA VAL A 49 -8.27 2.21 17.50
C VAL A 49 -9.70 1.67 17.56
N THR A 50 -10.49 1.89 16.51
CA THR A 50 -11.90 1.48 16.44
C THR A 50 -12.06 -0.03 16.55
N LEU A 51 -11.18 -0.80 15.92
CA LEU A 51 -11.19 -2.26 15.94
C LEU A 51 -10.41 -2.86 17.13
N GLY A 52 -9.76 -2.04 17.95
CA GLY A 52 -9.06 -2.46 19.15
C GLY A 52 -7.66 -3.02 18.93
N PHE A 53 -7.05 -2.79 17.75
CA PHE A 53 -5.64 -3.11 17.48
C PHE A 53 -4.66 -2.09 18.07
N LEU A 54 -5.15 -0.88 18.40
CA LEU A 54 -4.34 0.19 18.95
C LEU A 54 -5.07 0.89 20.11
N ALA A 55 -4.36 1.25 21.16
CA ALA A 55 -4.93 2.08 22.24
C ALA A 55 -5.02 3.55 21.83
N GLU A 56 -6.03 4.26 22.33
CA GLU A 56 -6.09 5.73 22.17
C GLU A 56 -4.86 6.39 22.79
N GLY A 57 -4.17 7.22 22.02
CA GLY A 57 -2.97 7.93 22.47
C GLY A 57 -1.71 7.06 22.58
N ALA A 58 -1.71 5.88 21.95
CA ALA A 58 -0.50 5.08 21.76
C ALA A 58 0.62 5.91 21.08
N ASP A 59 1.87 5.56 21.40
CA ASP A 59 3.04 6.18 20.79
C ASP A 59 3.30 5.67 19.36
N GLU A 60 4.32 6.23 18.70
CA GLU A 60 4.64 5.91 17.31
C GLU A 60 5.04 4.45 17.11
N GLU A 61 5.71 3.83 18.10
CA GLU A 61 6.13 2.44 18.03
C GLU A 61 4.93 1.50 18.08
N ALA A 62 4.02 1.72 19.03
CA ALA A 62 2.76 0.97 19.10
C ALA A 62 1.85 1.24 17.89
N LEU A 63 1.87 2.45 17.33
CA LEU A 63 1.12 2.78 16.11
C LEU A 63 1.53 1.89 14.94
N ASP A 64 2.83 1.77 14.66
CA ASP A 64 3.33 0.97 13.55
C ASP A 64 2.98 -0.52 13.74
N GLU A 65 3.08 -1.04 14.97
CA GLU A 65 2.65 -2.41 15.30
C GLU A 65 1.13 -2.59 15.12
N GLY A 66 0.32 -1.66 15.61
CA GLY A 66 -1.14 -1.70 15.49
C GLY A 66 -1.63 -1.62 14.05
N ILE A 67 -1.00 -0.79 13.22
CA ILE A 67 -1.29 -0.71 11.78
C ILE A 67 -0.92 -2.03 11.09
N SER A 68 0.23 -2.62 11.42
CA SER A 68 0.66 -3.90 10.87
C SER A 68 -0.35 -5.01 11.21
N ALA A 69 -0.79 -5.07 12.47
CA ALA A 69 -1.80 -6.02 12.93
C ALA A 69 -3.16 -5.82 12.22
N LEU A 70 -3.60 -4.58 12.08
CA LEU A 70 -4.82 -4.23 11.33
C LEU A 70 -4.75 -4.74 9.89
N ILE A 71 -3.67 -4.43 9.18
CA ILE A 71 -3.50 -4.85 7.77
C ILE A 71 -3.50 -6.37 7.66
N GLN A 72 -2.81 -7.08 8.56
CA GLN A 72 -2.79 -8.54 8.54
C GLN A 72 -4.16 -9.17 8.81
N ALA A 73 -4.99 -8.53 9.64
CA ALA A 73 -6.33 -9.00 9.96
C ALA A 73 -7.33 -8.73 8.82
N GLU A 74 -7.32 -7.53 8.26
CA GLU A 74 -8.34 -7.07 7.31
C GLU A 74 -7.97 -7.33 5.84
N VAL A 75 -6.68 -7.35 5.50
CA VAL A 75 -6.22 -7.55 4.13
C VAL A 75 -5.89 -9.01 3.88
N THR A 76 -6.88 -9.76 3.38
CA THR A 76 -6.66 -11.12 2.88
C THR A 76 -6.37 -11.09 1.38
N ALA A 77 -5.15 -11.47 0.97
CA ALA A 77 -4.82 -11.68 -0.42
C ALA A 77 -5.05 -13.15 -0.80
N PRO A 78 -5.85 -13.45 -1.84
CA PRO A 78 -5.95 -14.82 -2.33
C PRO A 78 -4.61 -15.29 -2.89
N GLU A 79 -4.19 -16.50 -2.54
CA GLU A 79 -3.05 -17.15 -3.18
C GLU A 79 -3.32 -17.36 -4.67
N ALA A 80 -2.31 -17.11 -5.50
CA ALA A 80 -2.41 -17.36 -6.93
C ALA A 80 -2.44 -18.88 -7.19
N THR A 81 -3.54 -19.36 -7.77
CA THR A 81 -3.67 -20.76 -8.20
C THR A 81 -2.69 -21.08 -9.32
N GLU A 82 -2.42 -22.37 -9.56
CA GLU A 82 -1.53 -22.78 -10.65
C GLU A 82 -2.02 -22.23 -12.00
N GLU A 83 -3.34 -22.18 -12.23
CA GLU A 83 -3.93 -21.65 -13.46
C GLU A 83 -3.60 -20.16 -13.66
N ILE A 84 -3.66 -19.36 -12.60
CA ILE A 84 -3.32 -17.93 -12.65
C ILE A 84 -1.82 -17.76 -12.92
N CYS A 85 -0.98 -18.54 -12.24
CA CYS A 85 0.47 -18.54 -12.46
C CYS A 85 0.82 -18.91 -13.89
N ARG A 86 0.16 -19.94 -14.44
CA ARG A 86 0.37 -20.41 -15.82
C ARG A 86 -0.06 -19.35 -16.83
N HIS A 87 -1.22 -18.74 -16.63
CA HIS A 87 -1.69 -17.65 -17.48
C HIS A 87 -0.70 -16.47 -17.48
N TYR A 88 -0.18 -16.09 -16.31
CA TYR A 88 0.84 -15.05 -16.20
C TYR A 88 2.14 -15.43 -16.91
N TYR A 89 2.60 -16.67 -16.77
CA TYR A 89 3.78 -17.19 -17.47
C TYR A 89 3.62 -17.07 -18.99
N ASP A 90 2.50 -17.55 -19.53
CA ASP A 90 2.23 -17.54 -20.98
C ASP A 90 2.18 -16.11 -21.54
N GLN A 91 1.59 -15.16 -20.80
CA GLN A 91 1.53 -13.75 -21.19
C GLN A 91 2.87 -13.02 -21.08
N ASN A 92 3.77 -13.49 -20.22
CA ASN A 92 5.03 -12.80 -19.89
C ASN A 92 6.26 -13.67 -20.20
N ILE A 93 6.14 -14.61 -21.14
CA ILE A 93 7.13 -15.66 -21.39
C ILE A 93 8.54 -15.10 -21.67
N GLU A 94 8.61 -13.93 -22.32
CA GLU A 94 9.83 -13.20 -22.62
C GLU A 94 10.63 -12.76 -21.38
N ARG A 95 9.97 -12.62 -20.22
CA ARG A 95 10.59 -12.22 -18.95
C ARG A 95 11.28 -13.38 -18.23
N PHE A 96 11.04 -14.63 -18.66
CA PHE A 96 11.52 -15.84 -18.00
C PHE A 96 12.68 -16.51 -18.75
N ARG A 97 13.57 -15.70 -19.35
CA ARG A 97 14.81 -16.19 -19.96
C ARG A 97 15.90 -16.29 -18.89
N ALA A 98 16.73 -17.34 -18.95
CA ALA A 98 17.78 -17.58 -17.96
C ALA A 98 18.82 -16.44 -17.92
N ASP A 99 19.12 -15.88 -19.10
CA ASP A 99 19.98 -14.73 -19.31
C ASP A 99 19.56 -13.97 -20.58
N ALA A 100 20.18 -12.83 -20.85
CA ALA A 100 19.88 -12.01 -22.02
C ALA A 100 20.19 -12.70 -23.36
N GLY A 101 20.94 -13.81 -23.36
CA GLY A 101 21.32 -14.58 -24.54
C GLY A 101 20.50 -15.86 -24.79
N ALA A 102 19.71 -16.32 -23.82
CA ALA A 102 18.94 -17.56 -23.94
C ALA A 102 17.86 -17.48 -25.04
N LYS A 103 17.91 -18.44 -25.97
CA LYS A 103 16.94 -18.54 -27.07
C LYS A 103 15.56 -19.03 -26.62
N LEU A 104 15.51 -19.83 -25.55
CA LEU A 104 14.27 -20.41 -25.03
C LEU A 104 13.99 -19.90 -23.61
N PRO A 105 12.71 -19.66 -23.27
CA PRO A 105 12.30 -19.36 -21.90
C PRO A 105 12.48 -20.60 -21.00
N LEU A 106 12.68 -20.37 -19.71
CA LEU A 106 12.70 -21.41 -18.68
C LEU A 106 11.34 -22.10 -18.61
N PRO A 107 11.27 -23.43 -18.42
CA PRO A 107 10.01 -24.15 -18.25
C PRO A 107 9.17 -23.61 -17.09
N PHE A 108 7.84 -23.67 -17.21
CA PHE A 108 6.92 -23.18 -16.17
C PHE A 108 7.23 -23.73 -14.77
N ALA A 109 7.51 -25.04 -14.67
CA ALA A 109 7.81 -25.70 -13.40
C ALA A 109 9.02 -25.09 -12.65
N GLU A 110 9.96 -24.47 -13.36
CA GLU A 110 11.15 -23.83 -12.75
C GLU A 110 10.85 -22.41 -12.24
N VAL A 111 9.82 -21.76 -12.78
CA VAL A 111 9.49 -20.36 -12.46
C VAL A 111 8.18 -20.20 -11.71
N GLU A 112 7.39 -21.26 -11.56
CA GLU A 112 6.09 -21.26 -10.93
C GLU A 112 6.11 -20.63 -9.54
N ASN A 113 7.02 -21.04 -8.65
CA ASN A 113 7.12 -20.47 -7.30
C ASN A 113 7.46 -18.98 -7.33
N ARG A 114 8.36 -18.55 -8.22
CA ARG A 114 8.71 -17.13 -8.38
C ARG A 114 7.51 -16.31 -8.86
N ILE A 115 6.70 -16.87 -9.76
CA ILE A 115 5.49 -16.23 -10.27
C ILE A 115 4.45 -16.15 -9.15
N ARG A 116 4.25 -17.25 -8.41
CA ARG A 116 3.34 -17.31 -7.27
C ARG A 116 3.68 -16.25 -6.23
N ASP A 117 4.94 -16.17 -5.80
CA ASP A 117 5.41 -15.17 -4.82
C ASP A 117 5.21 -13.73 -5.33
N TYR A 118 5.48 -13.50 -6.61
CA TYR A 118 5.27 -12.20 -7.24
C TYR A 118 3.79 -11.81 -7.27
N LEU A 119 2.92 -12.73 -7.71
CA LEU A 119 1.48 -12.50 -7.79
C LEU A 119 0.85 -12.34 -6.40
N HIS A 120 1.32 -13.10 -5.42
CA HIS A 120 0.91 -12.97 -4.03
C HIS A 120 1.28 -11.59 -3.47
N THR A 121 2.53 -11.16 -3.65
CA THR A 121 2.98 -9.81 -3.24
C THR A 121 2.17 -8.70 -3.93
N ARG A 122 1.89 -8.86 -5.23
CA ARG A 122 1.06 -7.91 -5.99
C ARG A 122 -0.38 -7.89 -5.48
N SER A 123 -0.94 -9.05 -5.14
CA SER A 123 -2.28 -9.22 -4.60
C SER A 123 -2.42 -8.53 -3.23
N ILE A 124 -1.44 -8.73 -2.33
CA ILE A 124 -1.38 -8.02 -1.03
C ILE A 124 -1.39 -6.51 -1.24
N ARG A 125 -0.51 -5.98 -2.11
CA ARG A 125 -0.44 -4.55 -2.37
C ARG A 125 -1.79 -4.01 -2.85
N HIS A 126 -2.45 -4.73 -3.75
CA HIS A 126 -3.78 -4.35 -4.24
C HIS A 126 -4.86 -4.42 -3.15
N GLY A 127 -4.80 -5.42 -2.28
CA GLY A 127 -5.68 -5.55 -1.13
C GLY A 127 -5.55 -4.37 -0.17
N ILE A 128 -4.32 -3.96 0.16
CA ILE A 128 -4.04 -2.78 1.00
C ILE A 128 -4.62 -1.52 0.36
N GLN A 129 -4.37 -1.30 -0.95
CA GLN A 129 -4.92 -0.13 -1.65
C GLN A 129 -6.46 -0.10 -1.62
N SER A 130 -7.09 -1.24 -1.90
CA SER A 130 -8.56 -1.34 -1.86
C SER A 130 -9.11 -1.08 -0.47
N TYR A 131 -8.43 -1.59 0.56
CA TYR A 131 -8.80 -1.36 1.96
C TYR A 131 -8.69 0.12 2.35
N ILE A 132 -7.59 0.79 1.99
CA ILE A 132 -7.42 2.23 2.25
C ILE A 132 -8.50 3.06 1.52
N LEU A 133 -8.84 2.71 0.28
CA LEU A 133 -9.90 3.38 -0.47
C LEU A 133 -11.28 3.20 0.19
N ASP A 134 -11.57 2.00 0.69
CA ASP A 134 -12.81 1.74 1.44
C ASP A 134 -12.88 2.55 2.74
N LEU A 135 -11.78 2.61 3.51
CA LEU A 135 -11.67 3.46 4.70
C LEU A 135 -11.85 4.95 4.35
N ALA A 136 -11.20 5.42 3.29
CA ALA A 136 -11.32 6.81 2.85
C ALA A 136 -12.74 7.15 2.38
N GLY A 137 -13.45 6.20 1.75
CA GLY A 137 -14.85 6.36 1.36
C GLY A 137 -15.81 6.44 2.55
N LYS A 138 -15.45 5.81 3.68
CA LYS A 138 -16.21 5.89 4.95
C LYS A 138 -15.85 7.13 5.78
N ALA A 139 -14.65 7.66 5.60
CA ALA A 139 -14.14 8.83 6.32
C ALA A 139 -14.52 10.16 5.65
N LYS A 140 -14.55 11.24 6.43
CA LYS A 140 -14.68 12.61 5.92
C LYS A 140 -13.28 13.17 5.65
N VAL A 141 -12.80 12.97 4.44
CA VAL A 141 -11.52 13.54 3.97
C VAL A 141 -11.78 14.87 3.28
N ALA A 142 -11.05 15.92 3.65
CA ALA A 142 -11.11 17.23 3.00
C ALA A 142 -9.71 17.78 2.73
N GLY A 143 -9.55 18.50 1.62
CA GLY A 143 -8.29 19.16 1.26
C GLY A 143 -7.28 18.28 0.51
N PHE A 144 -7.59 17.00 0.24
CA PHE A 144 -6.75 16.08 -0.54
C PHE A 144 -7.63 14.99 -1.20
N ASP A 145 -7.37 14.68 -2.48
CA ASP A 145 -8.04 13.58 -3.20
C ASP A 145 -7.19 12.31 -3.10
N LEU A 146 -7.51 11.47 -2.12
CA LEU A 146 -6.79 10.21 -1.91
C LEU A 146 -7.02 9.21 -3.05
N ALA A 147 -8.21 9.22 -3.66
CA ALA A 147 -8.55 8.27 -4.71
C ALA A 147 -7.77 8.54 -6.00
N ALA A 148 -7.49 9.81 -6.30
CA ALA A 148 -6.63 10.20 -7.42
C ALA A 148 -5.14 9.93 -7.18
N ALA A 149 -4.73 9.75 -5.92
CA ALA A 149 -3.32 9.66 -5.53
C ALA A 149 -2.81 8.22 -5.31
N LEU A 150 -3.68 7.21 -5.26
CA LEU A 150 -3.33 5.78 -5.04
C LEU A 150 -3.18 4.98 -6.33
#